data_AF-A0AAD3ZEK3-F1
#
_entry.id   AF-A0AAD3ZEK3-F1
#
_cell.length_a   1.000
_cell.length_b   1.000
_cell.length_c   1.000
_cell.angle_alpha   90.00
_cell.angle_beta   90.00
_cell.angle_gamma   90.00
#
_symmetry.space_group_name_H-M   'P 1'
#
loop_
_entity.id
_entity.type
_entity.pdbx_description
1 polymer ?
#
loop_
_entity_poly.entity_id
_entity_poly.type
_entity_poly.pdbx_seq_one_letter_code
_entity_poly.pdbx_strand_id
1 'polypeptide(L)'
;MAKKKRTRRKKLSKHVKNTAIALIFVLLGLVLLWPYLRSAFLGAFVPVGRGIPGVLDERASGEAIFSHGQTVLTAPAAGAIKFTVKNGDSVRVGDVIAEIGDR
;
A
#
# COMPACT_ATOMS: atom_id res chain seq x y z
N MET A 1 24.46 45.23 52.65
CA MET A 1 23.92 44.93 51.29
C MET A 1 24.14 43.48 50.78
N ALA A 2 25.01 42.66 51.37
CA ALA A 2 25.36 41.33 50.81
C ALA A 2 24.25 40.26 50.85
N LYS A 3 23.32 40.29 51.83
CA LYS A 3 22.23 39.31 51.94
C LYS A 3 21.28 39.30 50.72
N LYS A 4 21.00 40.47 50.13
CA LYS A 4 20.04 40.63 49.01
C LYS A 4 20.56 40.06 47.69
N LYS A 5 21.89 40.05 47.47
CA LYS A 5 22.52 39.41 46.28
C LYS A 5 22.49 37.87 46.39
N ARG A 6 22.67 37.32 47.60
CA ARG A 6 22.66 35.86 47.85
C ARG A 6 21.27 35.24 47.62
N THR A 7 20.20 35.96 47.95
CA THR A 7 18.82 35.50 47.73
C THR A 7 18.41 35.53 46.25
N ARG A 8 18.83 36.55 45.47
CA ARG A 8 18.58 36.62 44.01
C ARG A 8 19.26 35.48 43.24
N ARG A 9 20.52 35.14 43.54
CA ARG A 9 21.22 33.98 42.93
C ARG A 9 20.53 32.66 43.24
N LYS A 10 20.05 32.46 44.47
CA LYS A 10 19.26 31.28 44.85
C LYS A 10 17.91 31.21 44.12
N LYS A 11 17.24 32.35 43.92
CA LYS A 11 16.00 32.44 43.14
C LYS A 11 16.25 32.09 41.66
N LEU A 12 17.32 32.60 41.07
CA LEU A 12 17.69 32.31 39.68
C LEU A 12 18.00 30.84 39.46
N SER A 13 18.80 30.21 40.33
CA SER A 13 19.12 28.78 40.17
C SER A 13 17.91 27.88 40.42
N LYS A 14 16.93 28.31 41.21
CA LYS A 14 15.65 27.61 41.38
C LYS A 14 14.84 27.62 40.08
N HIS A 15 14.79 28.74 39.37
CA HIS A 15 14.11 28.81 38.07
C HIS A 15 14.79 27.90 37.03
N VAL A 16 16.13 27.92 36.95
CA VAL A 16 16.91 27.06 36.04
C VAL A 16 16.65 25.57 36.32
N LYS A 17 16.61 25.17 37.59
CA LYS A 17 16.30 23.79 37.99
C LYS A 17 14.88 23.39 37.60
N ASN A 18 13.89 24.25 37.82
CA ASN A 18 12.52 23.96 37.45
C ASN A 18 12.33 23.86 35.92
N THR A 19 12.99 24.72 35.14
CA THR A 19 12.99 24.60 33.67
C THR A 19 13.65 23.32 33.20
N ALA A 20 14.77 22.91 33.82
CA ALA A 20 15.43 21.66 33.47
C ALA A 20 14.54 20.43 33.77
N ILE A 21 13.87 20.43 34.92
CA ILE A 21 12.93 19.36 35.29
C ILE A 21 11.75 19.33 34.32
N ALA A 22 11.16 20.48 33.99
CA ALA A 22 10.08 20.55 33.01
C ALA A 22 10.51 20.02 31.64
N LEU A 23 11.72 20.36 31.20
CA LEU A 23 12.27 19.93 29.91
C LEU A 23 12.50 18.41 29.88
N ILE A 24 12.92 17.82 31.00
CA ILE A 24 13.03 16.36 31.16
C ILE A 24 11.64 15.69 31.03
N PHE A 25 10.62 16.22 31.71
CA PHE A 25 9.27 15.66 31.60
C PHE A 25 8.70 15.79 30.18
N VAL A 26 8.97 16.90 29.49
CA VAL A 26 8.58 17.07 28.09
C VAL A 26 9.28 16.06 27.20
N LEU A 27 10.60 15.88 27.34
CA LEU A 27 11.36 14.88 26.59
C LEU A 27 10.86 13.46 26.86
N LEU A 28 10.60 13.13 28.13
CA LEU A 28 10.11 11.82 28.54
C LEU A 28 8.72 11.56 27.94
N GLY A 29 7.83 12.55 27.99
CA GLY A 29 6.53 12.51 27.34
C GLY A 29 6.66 12.31 25.84
N LEU A 30 7.57 13.05 25.18
CA LEU A 30 7.79 12.93 23.75
C LEU A 30 8.25 11.52 23.36
N VAL A 31 9.15 10.92 24.14
CA VAL A 31 9.64 9.55 23.91
C VAL A 31 8.53 8.51 24.13
N LEU A 32 7.72 8.66 25.19
CA LEU A 32 6.59 7.76 25.45
C LEU A 32 5.47 7.87 24.40
N LEU A 33 5.20 9.09 23.93
CA LEU A 33 4.17 9.38 22.92
C LEU A 33 4.67 9.17 21.49
N TRP A 34 5.98 9.03 21.29
CA TRP A 34 6.60 8.81 19.98
C TRP A 34 5.98 7.64 19.17
N PRO A 35 5.79 6.42 19.73
CA PRO A 35 5.17 5.33 18.97
C PRO A 35 3.77 5.70 18.48
N TYR A 36 2.97 6.39 19.29
CA TYR A 36 1.62 6.81 18.93
C TYR A 36 1.62 7.92 17.87
N LEU A 37 2.49 8.93 18.01
CA LEU A 37 2.68 9.96 16.99
C LEU A 37 3.12 9.35 15.66
N ARG A 38 4.07 8.41 15.71
CA ARG A 38 4.59 7.71 14.53
C ARG A 38 3.50 6.88 13.86
N SER A 39 2.72 6.12 14.62
CA SER A 39 1.62 5.32 14.08
C SER A 39 0.51 6.18 13.47
N ALA A 40 0.14 7.29 14.12
CA ALA A 40 -0.85 8.22 13.57
C ALA A 40 -0.34 8.90 12.29
N PHE A 41 0.93 9.31 12.25
CA PHE A 41 1.55 9.89 11.06
C PHE A 41 1.62 8.89 9.91
N LEU A 42 2.04 7.65 10.18
CA LEU A 42 2.07 6.59 9.17
C LEU A 42 0.66 6.27 8.66
N GLY A 43 -0.35 6.21 9.52
CA GLY A 43 -1.73 5.96 9.10
C GLY A 43 -2.38 7.10 8.31
N ALA A 44 -1.97 8.35 8.55
CA ALA A 44 -2.48 9.51 7.83
C ALA A 44 -1.84 9.68 6.43
N PHE A 45 -0.55 9.36 6.29
CA PHE A 45 0.20 9.57 5.05
C PHE A 45 0.40 8.32 4.21
N VAL A 46 0.35 7.13 4.80
CA VAL A 46 0.37 5.86 4.07
C VAL A 46 -1.08 5.40 3.95
N PRO A 47 -1.73 5.54 2.78
CA PRO A 47 -3.03 4.94 2.56
C PRO A 47 -2.87 3.43 2.62
N VAL A 48 -3.12 2.85 3.81
CA VAL A 48 -3.22 1.40 3.98
C VAL A 48 -4.55 1.00 3.36
N GLY A 49 -4.55 0.82 2.04
CA GLY A 49 -5.66 0.22 1.33
C GLY A 49 -5.88 -1.18 1.90
N ARG A 50 -7.05 -1.42 2.50
CA ARG A 50 -7.45 -2.79 2.83
C ARG A 50 -7.70 -3.49 1.50
N GLY A 51 -6.87 -4.48 1.17
CA GLY A 51 -7.12 -5.34 0.02
C GLY A 51 -8.50 -5.97 0.17
N ILE A 52 -9.41 -5.62 -0.74
CA ILE A 52 -10.73 -6.24 -0.81
C ILE A 52 -10.52 -7.58 -1.51
N PRO A 53 -10.95 -8.72 -0.92
CA PRO A 53 -10.95 -9.97 -1.65
C PRO A 53 -11.89 -9.82 -2.84
N GLY A 54 -11.33 -9.86 -4.04
CA GLY A 54 -12.04 -9.72 -5.30
C GLY A 54 -11.38 -10.60 -6.34
N VAL A 55 -12.15 -10.98 -7.36
CA VAL A 55 -11.63 -11.73 -8.50
C VAL A 55 -10.85 -10.74 -9.37
N LEU A 56 -9.57 -11.01 -9.60
CA LEU A 56 -8.76 -10.30 -10.58
C LEU A 56 -9.25 -10.72 -11.97
N ASP A 57 -10.07 -9.90 -12.61
CA ASP A 57 -10.39 -10.05 -14.03
C ASP A 57 -9.14 -9.66 -14.84
N GLU A 58 -8.26 -10.63 -15.08
CA GLU A 58 -7.16 -10.50 -16.03
C GLU A 58 -7.73 -10.45 -17.46
N ARG A 59 -8.03 -9.23 -17.92
CA ARG A 59 -8.39 -9.00 -19.33
C ARG A 59 -7.11 -8.85 -20.16
N ALA A 60 -6.65 -9.94 -20.75
CA ALA A 60 -5.66 -9.90 -21.80
C ALA A 60 -6.32 -9.46 -23.12
N SER A 61 -5.98 -8.26 -23.60
CA SER A 61 -6.37 -7.80 -24.94
C SER A 61 -5.31 -8.22 -25.95
N GLY A 62 -5.67 -9.15 -26.87
CA GLY A 62 -4.86 -9.51 -28.02
C GLY A 62 -5.32 -8.79 -29.29
N GLU A 63 -4.37 -8.41 -30.15
CA GLU A 63 -4.66 -7.81 -31.45
C GLU A 63 -4.96 -8.91 -32.48
N ALA A 64 -6.20 -8.95 -32.98
CA ALA A 64 -6.61 -9.89 -34.01
C ALA A 64 -6.59 -9.18 -35.37
N ILE A 65 -5.71 -9.62 -36.27
CA ILE A 65 -5.63 -9.10 -37.64
C ILE A 65 -6.74 -9.77 -38.47
N PHE A 66 -7.71 -8.96 -38.91
CA PHE A 66 -8.85 -9.41 -39.70
C PHE A 66 -8.47 -9.52 -41.18
N SER A 67 -8.47 -10.73 -41.76
CA SER A 67 -8.25 -10.95 -43.20
C SER A 67 -9.31 -11.90 -43.77
N HIS A 68 -10.15 -11.38 -44.66
CA HIS A 68 -11.03 -12.15 -45.56
C HIS A 68 -12.07 -13.09 -44.93
N GLY A 69 -12.76 -12.65 -43.86
CA GLY A 69 -13.90 -13.37 -43.26
C GLY A 69 -13.51 -14.63 -42.49
N GLN A 70 -12.21 -14.90 -42.36
CA GLN A 70 -11.65 -15.94 -41.51
C GLN A 70 -10.76 -15.27 -40.46
N THR A 71 -11.09 -15.47 -39.19
CA THR A 71 -10.29 -14.97 -38.07
C THR A 71 -9.40 -16.11 -37.59
N VAL A 72 -8.09 -15.98 -37.79
CA VAL A 72 -7.12 -16.92 -37.21
C VAL A 72 -6.82 -16.47 -35.80
N LEU A 73 -7.18 -17.30 -34.82
CA LEU A 73 -6.92 -17.05 -33.41
C LEU A 73 -5.62 -17.74 -33.01
N THR A 74 -4.69 -16.97 -32.46
CA THR A 74 -3.41 -17.49 -31.94
C THR A 74 -3.48 -17.56 -30.42
N ALA A 75 -2.96 -18.64 -29.85
CA ALA A 75 -2.87 -18.80 -28.41
C ALA A 75 -2.02 -17.68 -27.78
N PRO A 76 -2.49 -17.02 -26.70
CA PRO A 76 -1.74 -15.95 -26.05
C PRO A 76 -0.54 -16.43 -25.24
N ALA A 77 -0.48 -17.73 -24.91
CA ALA A 77 0.61 -18.35 -24.17
C ALA A 77 0.89 -19.77 -24.68
N ALA A 78 2.11 -20.26 -24.44
CA ALA A 78 2.48 -21.65 -24.70
C ALA A 78 1.87 -22.56 -23.61
N GLY A 79 1.35 -23.72 -24.01
CA GLY A 79 0.73 -24.70 -23.10
C GLY A 79 0.03 -25.82 -23.85
N ALA A 80 -0.52 -26.79 -23.13
CA ALA A 80 -1.35 -27.83 -23.73
C ALA A 80 -2.73 -27.26 -24.08
N ILE A 81 -3.17 -27.50 -25.32
CA ILE A 81 -4.44 -26.97 -25.84
C ILE A 81 -5.50 -28.06 -25.80
N LYS A 82 -6.63 -27.77 -25.18
CA LYS A 82 -7.84 -28.60 -25.22
C LYS A 82 -8.94 -27.85 -25.96
N PHE A 83 -9.32 -28.37 -27.14
CA PHE A 83 -10.40 -27.79 -27.93
C PHE A 83 -11.76 -28.25 -27.44
N THR A 84 -12.67 -27.30 -27.22
CA THR A 84 -14.05 -27.55 -26.78
C THR A 84 -15.03 -27.55 -27.97
N VAL A 85 -14.61 -27.01 -29.11
CA VAL A 85 -15.39 -26.93 -30.35
C VAL A 85 -14.77 -27.77 -31.46
N LYS A 86 -15.60 -28.23 -32.40
CA LYS A 86 -15.16 -28.98 -33.58
C LYS A 86 -15.23 -28.12 -34.83
N ASN A 87 -14.51 -28.56 -35.87
CA ASN A 87 -14.56 -27.89 -37.16
C ASN A 87 -15.99 -27.95 -37.74
N GLY A 88 -16.55 -26.78 -38.07
CA GLY A 88 -17.92 -26.63 -38.56
C GLY A 88 -18.94 -26.16 -37.52
N ASP A 89 -18.56 -26.06 -36.24
CA ASP A 89 -19.45 -25.56 -35.19
C ASP A 89 -19.62 -24.02 -35.30
N SER A 90 -20.85 -23.54 -35.13
CA SER A 90 -21.16 -22.11 -35.08
C SER A 90 -20.91 -21.58 -33.67
N VAL A 91 -19.97 -20.64 -33.53
CA VAL A 91 -19.61 -19.99 -32.26
C VAL A 91 -20.03 -18.52 -32.27
N ARG A 92 -20.46 -17.99 -31.12
CA ARG A 92 -20.77 -16.57 -30.94
C ARG A 92 -19.56 -15.83 -30.36
N VAL A 93 -19.54 -14.51 -30.59
CA VAL A 93 -18.52 -13.65 -29.98
C VAL A 93 -18.65 -13.73 -28.45
N GLY A 94 -17.59 -14.18 -27.79
CA GLY A 94 -17.55 -14.40 -26.34
C GLY A 94 -17.58 -15.87 -25.91
N ASP A 95 -17.81 -16.81 -26.83
CA ASP A 95 -17.77 -18.24 -26.50
C ASP A 95 -16.33 -18.74 -26.28
N VAL A 96 -16.17 -19.67 -25.35
CA VAL A 96 -14.88 -20.31 -25.05
C VAL A 96 -14.65 -21.46 -26.03
N ILE A 97 -13.66 -21.30 -26.91
CA ILE A 97 -13.35 -22.28 -27.98
C ILE A 97 -12.27 -23.30 -27.58
N ALA A 98 -11.37 -22.93 -26.66
CA ALA A 98 -10.28 -23.78 -26.21
C ALA A 98 -9.81 -23.35 -24.82
N GLU A 99 -9.33 -24.32 -24.05
CA GLU A 99 -8.65 -24.12 -22.77
C GLU A 99 -7.15 -24.34 -22.98
N ILE A 100 -6.32 -23.48 -22.39
CA ILE A 100 -4.86 -23.55 -22.45
C ILE A 100 -4.34 -23.66 -21.03
N GLY A 101 -3.56 -24.71 -20.75
CA GLY A 101 -2.94 -24.91 -19.43
C GLY A 101 -1.82 -25.93 -19.47
N ASP A 102 -1.03 -25.98 -18.40
CA ASP A 102 -0.14 -27.10 -18.11
C ASP A 102 -0.97 -28.21 -17.48
N ARG A 103 -0.78 -29.44 -17.97
CA ARG A 103 -1.49 -30.64 -17.52
C ARG A 103 -1.54 -30.79 -16.00
#